data_AF-A0A1T5NG63-F1
#
_entry.id   AF-A0A1T5NG63-F1
#
_cell.length_a   1.000
_cell.length_b   1.000
_cell.length_c   1.000
_cell.angle_alpha   90.00
_cell.angle_beta   90.00
_cell.angle_gamma   90.00
#
_symmetry.space_group_name_H-M   'P 1'
#
loop_
_entity.id
_entity.type
_entity.pdbx_description
1 polymer ?
#
loop_
_entity_poly.entity_id
_entity_poly.type
_entity_poly.pdbx_seq_one_letter_code
_entity_poly.pdbx_strand_id
1 'polypeptide(L)'
;MKNEMSPVTSVYFVTLLKAYLRGTKTRQEVIDELRSVSPLQQKAGEESNTEVSRLLFQTASEINEHYYQDIVTAISHASDTTPTREGVIHQLEAMLTGYITTEQLIQWATWHNEPDTDDGTGFFDDIAVDYFCTQLLPASAGELAVAHYKQALRIFRSGQHNSLKDKVALVLLSEKERQRFLFYLSDYIQGHTSPEQLDVYLLHKFGMDHHSFPYMSSLSAIMHDPGKLPALLHLAAMDE
;
A
#
# COMPACT_ATOMS: atom_id res chain seq x y z
N MET A 1 37.37 18.59 -20.36
CA MET A 1 37.01 18.62 -18.94
C MET A 1 36.36 17.28 -18.61
N LYS A 2 36.93 16.53 -17.67
CA LYS A 2 36.40 15.21 -17.28
C LYS A 2 35.14 15.45 -16.44
N ASN A 3 33.99 14.96 -16.90
CA ASN A 3 32.84 14.75 -16.02
C ASN A 3 33.23 13.61 -15.08
N GLU A 4 33.81 13.96 -13.93
CA GLU A 4 33.94 13.02 -12.81
C GLU A 4 32.53 12.77 -12.29
N MET A 5 31.90 11.70 -12.78
CA MET A 5 30.75 11.12 -12.08
C MET A 5 31.23 10.74 -10.68
N SER A 6 30.51 11.19 -9.64
CA SER A 6 30.75 10.74 -8.27
C SER A 6 30.92 9.21 -8.24
N PRO A 7 31.85 8.65 -7.45
CA PRO A 7 32.08 7.22 -7.43
C PRO A 7 30.79 6.51 -6.99
N VAL A 8 30.18 5.81 -7.93
CA VAL A 8 29.00 4.97 -7.69
C VAL A 8 29.47 3.74 -6.91
N THR A 9 28.83 3.48 -5.77
CA THR A 9 29.18 2.37 -4.86
C THR A 9 28.00 1.42 -4.68
N SER A 10 28.22 0.25 -4.06
CA SER A 10 27.12 -0.66 -3.68
C SER A 10 26.06 0.03 -2.82
N VAL A 11 26.45 1.00 -1.98
CA VAL A 11 25.52 1.82 -1.17
C VAL A 11 24.50 2.55 -2.04
N TYR A 12 24.90 3.10 -3.19
CA TYR A 12 23.98 3.78 -4.12
C TYR A 12 22.85 2.85 -4.58
N PHE A 13 23.21 1.63 -5.01
CA PHE A 13 22.23 0.63 -5.46
C PHE A 13 21.34 0.13 -4.32
N VAL A 14 21.89 -0.07 -3.12
CA VAL A 14 21.10 -0.39 -1.93
C VAL A 14 20.10 0.73 -1.62
N THR A 15 20.52 2.00 -1.66
CA THR A 15 19.64 3.15 -1.42
C THR A 15 18.52 3.22 -2.46
N LEU A 16 18.82 3.02 -3.75
CA LEU A 16 17.80 3.00 -4.80
C LEU A 16 16.81 1.85 -4.63
N LEU A 17 17.30 0.64 -4.33
CA LEU A 17 16.44 -0.52 -4.10
C LEU A 17 15.52 -0.28 -2.91
N LYS A 18 16.05 0.20 -1.78
CA LYS A 18 15.23 0.55 -0.61
C LYS A 18 14.21 1.63 -0.93
N ALA A 19 14.60 2.68 -1.66
CA ALA A 19 13.70 3.76 -2.04
C ALA A 19 12.53 3.26 -2.90
N TYR A 20 12.80 2.32 -3.82
CA TYR A 20 11.77 1.64 -4.60
C TYR A 20 10.86 0.77 -3.71
N LEU A 21 11.42 -0.13 -2.90
CA LEU A 21 10.63 -1.04 -2.06
C LEU A 21 9.74 -0.29 -1.05
N ARG A 22 10.27 0.78 -0.45
CA ARG A 22 9.50 1.67 0.44
C ARG A 22 8.42 2.46 -0.28
N GLY A 23 8.48 2.57 -1.61
CA GLY A 23 7.56 3.34 -2.43
C GLY A 23 7.93 4.80 -2.61
N THR A 24 9.02 5.28 -2.01
CA THR A 24 9.50 6.66 -2.16
C THR A 24 10.12 6.97 -3.54
N LYS A 25 10.29 5.93 -4.38
CA LYS A 25 10.58 6.06 -5.80
C LYS A 25 9.71 5.13 -6.62
N THR A 26 9.24 5.59 -7.76
CA THR A 26 8.61 4.76 -8.78
C THR A 26 9.67 4.01 -9.57
N ARG A 27 9.24 2.95 -10.27
CA ARG A 27 10.07 2.26 -11.25
C ARG A 27 10.71 3.23 -12.26
N GLN A 28 9.93 4.19 -12.76
CA GLN A 28 10.40 5.13 -13.78
C GLN A 28 11.47 6.07 -13.22
N GLU A 29 11.31 6.56 -11.99
CA GLU A 29 12.34 7.38 -11.32
C GLU A 29 13.65 6.61 -11.11
N VAL A 30 13.58 5.34 -10.68
CA VAL A 30 14.77 4.50 -10.55
C VAL A 30 15.46 4.31 -11.91
N ILE A 31 14.71 4.01 -12.97
CA ILE A 31 15.25 3.85 -14.32
C ILE A 31 15.95 5.14 -14.78
N ASP A 32 15.32 6.30 -14.56
CA ASP A 32 15.89 7.58 -14.98
C ASP A 32 17.18 7.93 -14.22
N GLU A 33 17.28 7.57 -12.94
CA GLU A 33 18.52 7.68 -12.17
C GLU A 33 19.60 6.73 -12.66
N LEU A 34 19.26 5.48 -13.00
CA LEU A 34 20.23 4.52 -13.53
C LEU A 34 20.79 4.93 -14.89
N ARG A 35 19.99 5.56 -15.75
CA ARG A 35 20.44 6.11 -17.04
C ARG A 35 21.55 7.15 -16.90
N SER A 36 21.62 7.84 -15.76
CA SER A 36 22.67 8.82 -15.48
C SER A 36 24.02 8.19 -15.06
N VAL A 37 23.99 6.94 -14.60
CA VAL A 37 25.12 6.23 -13.99
C VAL A 37 25.81 5.29 -14.97
N SER A 38 25.05 4.68 -15.88
CA SER A 38 25.60 3.77 -16.88
C SER A 38 25.02 4.05 -18.26
N PRO A 39 25.87 4.22 -19.30
CA PRO A 39 25.43 4.30 -20.68
C PRO A 39 25.02 2.93 -21.25
N LEU A 40 24.80 1.92 -20.41
CA LEU A 40 24.31 0.59 -20.81
C LEU A 40 22.89 0.72 -21.41
N GLN A 41 22.90 1.00 -22.72
CA GLN A 41 21.76 1.04 -23.63
C GLN A 41 21.02 -0.30 -23.56
N GLN A 42 19.78 -0.30 -23.08
CA GLN A 42 18.58 0.05 -23.86
C GLN A 42 18.44 -0.74 -25.16
N LYS A 43 17.90 -1.94 -25.05
CA LYS A 43 16.95 -2.40 -26.07
C LYS A 43 15.60 -1.80 -25.74
N ALA A 44 15.25 -0.72 -26.45
CA ALA A 44 13.91 -0.15 -26.41
C ALA A 44 12.88 -1.26 -26.69
N GLY A 45 12.11 -1.64 -25.67
CA GLY A 45 11.11 -2.72 -25.72
C GLY A 45 11.20 -3.77 -24.62
N GLU A 46 12.38 -4.01 -24.02
CA GLU A 46 12.53 -4.99 -22.92
C GLU A 46 12.29 -4.37 -21.53
N GLU A 47 12.36 -3.04 -21.42
CA GLU A 47 12.22 -2.29 -20.14
C GLU A 47 10.82 -2.28 -19.54
N SER A 48 9.76 -2.67 -20.26
CA SER A 48 8.39 -2.60 -19.71
C SER A 48 8.13 -3.67 -18.66
N ASN A 49 8.82 -4.81 -18.73
CA ASN A 49 8.53 -6.00 -17.92
C ASN A 49 9.66 -6.46 -17.00
N THR A 50 10.87 -5.90 -17.11
CA THR A 50 12.00 -6.29 -16.23
C THR A 50 11.79 -5.80 -14.80
N GLU A 51 11.84 -6.69 -13.82
CA GLU A 51 11.73 -6.33 -12.40
C GLU A 51 12.83 -5.33 -11.97
N VAL A 52 12.47 -4.31 -11.17
CA VAL A 52 13.39 -3.22 -10.76
C VAL A 52 14.60 -3.74 -9.98
N SER A 53 14.37 -4.73 -9.10
CA SER A 53 15.43 -5.41 -8.35
C SER A 53 16.48 -6.01 -9.29
N ARG A 54 16.03 -6.77 -10.29
CA ARG A 54 16.89 -7.39 -11.31
C ARG A 54 17.67 -6.35 -12.11
N LEU A 55 17.04 -5.24 -12.50
CA LEU A 55 17.71 -4.15 -13.22
C LEU A 55 18.85 -3.55 -12.37
N LEU A 56 18.58 -3.30 -11.09
CA LEU A 56 19.57 -2.77 -10.15
C LEU A 56 20.73 -3.75 -9.94
N PHE A 57 20.45 -5.05 -9.76
CA PHE A 57 21.49 -6.06 -9.61
C PHE A 57 22.36 -6.20 -10.87
N GLN A 58 21.76 -6.20 -12.06
CA GLN A 58 22.48 -6.29 -13.33
C GLN A 58 23.40 -5.07 -13.51
N THR A 59 22.85 -3.87 -13.35
CA THR A 59 23.63 -2.62 -13.50
C THR A 59 24.76 -2.55 -12.47
N ALA A 60 24.51 -2.94 -11.21
CA ALA A 60 25.54 -2.97 -10.18
C ALA A 60 26.68 -3.94 -10.51
N SER A 61 26.33 -5.14 -10.97
CA SER A 61 27.29 -6.20 -11.31
C SER A 61 28.16 -5.83 -12.50
N GLU A 62 27.61 -5.10 -13.47
CA GLU A 62 28.33 -4.59 -14.64
C GLU A 62 29.35 -3.50 -14.27
N ILE A 63 29.07 -2.70 -13.23
CA ILE A 63 30.03 -1.72 -12.69
C ILE A 63 31.09 -2.42 -11.84
N ASN A 64 30.67 -3.34 -10.96
CA ASN A 64 31.55 -4.14 -10.12
C ASN A 64 30.86 -5.45 -9.71
N GLU A 65 31.45 -6.59 -10.06
CA GLU A 65 30.91 -7.92 -9.76
C GLU A 65 30.69 -8.18 -8.26
N HIS A 66 31.44 -7.52 -7.38
CA HIS A 66 31.30 -7.65 -5.93
C HIS A 66 30.07 -6.92 -5.38
N TYR A 67 29.51 -5.94 -6.11
CA TYR A 67 28.36 -5.17 -5.62
C TYR A 67 27.09 -6.03 -5.48
N TYR A 68 26.96 -7.11 -6.26
CA TYR A 68 25.84 -8.02 -6.10
C TYR A 68 25.76 -8.57 -4.66
N GLN A 69 26.88 -9.10 -4.15
CA GLN A 69 26.94 -9.68 -2.80
C GLN A 69 26.67 -8.62 -1.74
N ASP A 70 27.28 -7.43 -1.88
CA ASP A 70 27.06 -6.31 -0.95
C ASP A 70 25.57 -5.92 -0.87
N ILE A 71 24.88 -5.83 -2.01
CA ILE A 71 23.47 -5.44 -2.05
C ILE A 71 22.60 -6.52 -1.42
N VAL A 72 22.81 -7.80 -1.75
CA VAL A 72 22.05 -8.91 -1.17
C VAL A 72 22.21 -8.95 0.34
N THR A 73 23.44 -8.89 0.84
CA THR A 73 23.70 -8.87 2.30
C THR A 73 23.05 -7.66 2.97
N ALA A 74 23.11 -6.48 2.36
CA ALA A 74 22.51 -5.27 2.92
C ALA A 74 20.97 -5.34 2.99
N ILE A 75 20.32 -5.97 2.02
CA ILE A 75 18.85 -6.08 1.95
C ILE A 75 18.33 -7.18 2.88
N SER A 76 18.99 -8.32 2.97
CA SER A 76 18.56 -9.43 3.85
C SER A 76 18.55 -9.06 5.34
N HIS A 77 19.24 -8.00 5.75
CA HIS A 77 19.29 -7.51 7.12
C HIS A 77 18.53 -6.19 7.34
N ALA A 78 17.86 -5.67 6.30
CA ALA A 78 17.23 -4.37 6.32
C ALA A 78 15.73 -4.46 6.68
N SER A 79 15.37 -4.00 7.88
CA SER A 79 13.98 -3.84 8.29
C SER A 79 13.26 -2.69 7.57
N ASP A 80 13.99 -1.82 6.87
CA ASP A 80 13.50 -0.64 6.16
C ASP A 80 13.24 -0.91 4.67
N THR A 81 12.80 -2.12 4.33
CA THR A 81 12.53 -2.57 2.95
C THR A 81 11.04 -2.74 2.66
N THR A 82 10.16 -2.31 3.56
CA THR A 82 8.71 -2.44 3.43
C THR A 82 8.05 -1.14 2.93
N PRO A 83 6.94 -1.22 2.17
CA PRO A 83 6.10 -0.07 1.84
C PRO A 83 5.78 0.79 3.06
N THR A 84 5.92 2.11 2.90
CA THR A 84 5.55 3.07 3.93
C THR A 84 4.32 3.88 3.51
N ARG A 85 3.69 4.57 4.45
CA ARG A 85 2.60 5.52 4.15
C ARG A 85 3.02 6.57 3.13
N GLU A 86 4.19 7.18 3.33
CA GLU A 86 4.76 8.16 2.40
C GLU A 86 4.96 7.54 1.00
N GLY A 87 5.40 6.29 0.94
CA GLY A 87 5.52 5.56 -0.31
C GLY A 87 4.19 5.30 -0.99
N VAL A 88 3.16 4.86 -0.25
CA VAL A 88 1.82 4.69 -0.82
C VAL A 88 1.28 6.00 -1.37
N ILE A 89 1.47 7.11 -0.65
CA ILE A 89 1.10 8.46 -1.12
C ILE A 89 1.81 8.79 -2.43
N HIS A 90 3.15 8.62 -2.49
CA HIS A 90 3.94 8.88 -3.69
C HIS A 90 3.48 8.06 -4.89
N GLN A 91 3.27 6.75 -4.71
CA GLN A 91 2.84 5.86 -5.80
C GLN A 91 1.42 6.17 -6.26
N LEU A 92 0.50 6.50 -5.35
CA LEU A 92 -0.86 6.92 -5.70
C LEU A 92 -0.85 8.23 -6.48
N GLU A 93 -0.03 9.21 -6.10
CA GLU A 93 0.13 10.48 -6.81
C GLU A 93 0.69 10.27 -8.21
N ALA A 94 1.76 9.47 -8.33
CA ALA A 94 2.35 9.10 -9.61
C ALA A 94 1.33 8.41 -10.52
N MET A 95 0.51 7.50 -9.97
CA MET A 95 -0.52 6.80 -10.75
C MET A 95 -1.64 7.76 -11.19
N LEU A 96 -2.14 8.60 -10.27
CA LEU A 96 -3.22 9.54 -10.55
C LEU A 96 -2.83 10.67 -11.52
N THR A 97 -1.54 10.98 -11.63
CA THR A 97 -0.99 11.92 -12.62
C THR A 97 -0.65 11.26 -13.96
N GLY A 98 -0.76 9.93 -14.05
CA GLY A 98 -0.43 9.15 -15.25
C GLY A 98 1.06 8.91 -15.46
N TYR A 99 1.89 9.20 -14.46
CA TYR A 99 3.33 8.92 -14.49
C TYR A 99 3.64 7.42 -14.38
N ILE A 100 2.80 6.67 -13.67
CA ILE A 100 2.79 5.20 -13.68
C ILE A 100 1.38 4.66 -13.99
N THR A 101 1.30 3.42 -14.45
CA THR A 101 0.02 2.72 -14.66
C THR A 101 -0.50 2.07 -13.37
N THR A 102 -1.78 1.72 -13.34
CA THR A 102 -2.36 0.93 -12.24
C THR A 102 -1.67 -0.43 -12.09
N GLU A 103 -1.28 -1.05 -13.20
CA GLU A 103 -0.53 -2.31 -13.18
C GLU A 103 0.82 -2.14 -12.49
N GLN A 104 1.54 -1.06 -12.77
CA GLN A 104 2.83 -0.76 -12.12
C GLN A 104 2.65 -0.49 -10.61
N LEU A 105 1.57 0.18 -10.21
CA LEU A 105 1.22 0.34 -8.80
C LEU A 105 0.99 -1.01 -8.12
N ILE A 106 0.21 -1.92 -8.75
CA ILE A 106 -0.06 -3.26 -8.22
C ILE A 106 1.23 -4.07 -8.12
N GLN A 107 2.05 -4.11 -9.18
CA GLN A 107 3.33 -4.82 -9.18
C GLN A 107 4.24 -4.34 -8.04
N TRP A 108 4.31 -3.03 -7.80
CA TRP A 108 5.04 -2.48 -6.65
C TRP A 108 4.41 -2.88 -5.33
N ALA A 109 3.09 -2.86 -5.21
CA ALA A 109 2.42 -3.16 -3.97
C ALA A 109 2.46 -4.65 -3.61
N THR A 110 2.80 -5.57 -4.53
CA THR A 110 2.67 -7.02 -4.33
C THR A 110 3.96 -7.81 -4.50
N TRP A 111 5.14 -7.17 -4.50
CA TRP A 111 6.42 -7.88 -4.65
C TRP A 111 6.68 -8.89 -3.53
N HIS A 112 6.06 -8.71 -2.37
CA HIS A 112 6.16 -9.57 -1.19
C HIS A 112 5.16 -10.73 -1.18
N ASN A 113 4.21 -10.77 -2.12
CA ASN A 113 3.23 -11.84 -2.20
C ASN A 113 3.87 -13.08 -2.84
N GLU A 114 4.73 -13.77 -2.08
CA GLU A 114 5.16 -15.13 -2.44
C GLU A 114 4.04 -16.11 -2.10
N PRO A 115 3.68 -17.03 -3.01
CA PRO A 115 2.77 -18.12 -2.66
C PRO A 115 3.39 -18.90 -1.50
N ASP A 116 2.61 -19.11 -0.43
CA ASP A 116 2.93 -19.87 0.80
C ASP A 116 3.53 -19.07 1.99
N THR A 117 3.46 -17.73 2.02
CA THR A 117 3.93 -16.91 3.17
C THR A 117 2.83 -16.23 4.00
N ASP A 118 1.56 -16.52 3.74
CA ASP A 118 0.41 -15.86 4.36
C ASP A 118 0.07 -16.46 5.74
N ASP A 119 0.83 -16.08 6.77
CA ASP A 119 0.60 -16.47 8.18
C ASP A 119 -0.39 -15.55 8.93
N GLY A 120 -1.03 -14.60 8.23
CA GLY A 120 -2.04 -13.71 8.82
C GLY A 120 -1.52 -12.71 9.87
N THR A 121 -0.19 -12.59 10.02
CA THR A 121 0.46 -11.54 10.80
C THR A 121 0.67 -10.30 9.93
N GLY A 122 0.34 -9.12 10.45
CA GLY A 122 0.53 -7.85 9.72
C GLY A 122 1.96 -7.74 9.21
N PHE A 123 2.10 -7.59 7.90
CA PHE A 123 3.39 -7.65 7.20
C PHE A 123 4.10 -6.29 7.30
N PHE A 124 3.36 -5.20 7.53
CA PHE A 124 3.87 -3.83 7.68
C PHE A 124 3.43 -3.13 8.98
N ASP A 125 4.24 -2.14 9.40
CA ASP A 125 4.02 -1.37 10.64
C ASP A 125 2.72 -0.54 10.65
N ASP A 126 2.28 -0.04 9.48
CA ASP A 126 1.03 0.71 9.34
C ASP A 126 -0.07 -0.21 8.79
N ILE A 127 -1.06 -0.54 9.63
CA ILE A 127 -2.15 -1.47 9.28
C ILE A 127 -2.99 -1.01 8.07
N ALA A 128 -3.02 0.29 7.77
CA ALA A 128 -3.69 0.80 6.57
C ALA A 128 -2.85 0.55 5.31
N VAL A 129 -1.53 0.68 5.42
CA VAL A 129 -0.57 0.35 4.34
C VAL A 129 -0.56 -1.15 4.09
N ASP A 130 -0.51 -1.94 5.16
CA ASP A 130 -0.65 -3.40 5.12
C ASP A 130 -1.91 -3.79 4.35
N TYR A 131 -3.09 -3.37 4.82
CA TYR A 131 -4.35 -3.69 4.14
C TYR A 131 -4.38 -3.24 2.67
N PHE A 132 -3.89 -2.04 2.38
CA PHE A 132 -3.88 -1.50 1.01
C PHE A 132 -3.05 -2.37 0.06
N CYS A 133 -1.85 -2.75 0.48
CA CYS A 133 -0.90 -3.49 -0.35
C CYS A 133 -1.18 -5.00 -0.39
N THR A 134 -1.55 -5.62 0.74
CA THR A 134 -1.68 -7.08 0.85
C THR A 134 -3.08 -7.58 0.49
N GLN A 135 -4.13 -6.75 0.66
CA GLN A 135 -5.52 -7.18 0.46
C GLN A 135 -6.24 -6.38 -0.61
N LEU A 136 -6.29 -5.04 -0.49
CA LEU A 136 -7.13 -4.22 -1.36
C LEU A 136 -6.65 -4.24 -2.81
N LEU A 137 -5.38 -3.93 -3.06
CA LEU A 137 -4.84 -3.89 -4.42
C LEU A 137 -4.87 -5.27 -5.12
N PRO A 138 -4.44 -6.38 -4.49
CA PRO A 138 -4.50 -7.70 -5.12
C PRO A 138 -5.92 -8.16 -5.42
N ALA A 139 -6.85 -8.00 -4.48
CA ALA A 139 -8.22 -8.47 -4.63
C ALA A 139 -9.03 -7.66 -5.65
N SER A 140 -8.62 -6.41 -5.89
CA SER A 140 -9.40 -5.46 -6.69
C SER A 140 -8.79 -5.16 -8.06
N ALA A 141 -7.92 -6.04 -8.56
CA ALA A 141 -7.31 -5.92 -9.89
C ALA A 141 -8.38 -5.88 -10.99
N GLY A 142 -8.86 -4.68 -11.32
CA GLY A 142 -9.91 -4.40 -12.30
C GLY A 142 -11.23 -3.85 -11.75
N GLU A 143 -11.45 -3.82 -10.42
CA GLU A 143 -12.71 -3.34 -9.82
C GLU A 143 -12.63 -1.88 -9.35
N LEU A 144 -11.44 -1.38 -9.02
CA LEU A 144 -11.28 0.00 -8.53
C LEU A 144 -11.28 1.01 -9.67
N ALA A 145 -12.33 1.84 -9.74
CA ALA A 145 -12.33 3.08 -10.51
C ALA A 145 -11.35 4.14 -9.96
N VAL A 146 -10.97 5.10 -10.81
CA VAL A 146 -10.12 6.26 -10.47
C VAL A 146 -10.59 7.02 -9.22
N ALA A 147 -11.92 7.10 -9.01
CA ALA A 147 -12.49 7.72 -7.83
C ALA A 147 -12.03 7.07 -6.52
N HIS A 148 -11.93 5.74 -6.47
CA HIS A 148 -11.48 5.02 -5.27
C HIS A 148 -10.00 5.31 -4.96
N TYR A 149 -9.15 5.41 -5.99
CA TYR A 149 -7.74 5.77 -5.78
C TYR A 149 -7.56 7.20 -5.28
N LYS A 150 -8.39 8.14 -5.77
CA LYS A 150 -8.40 9.51 -5.23
C LYS A 150 -8.83 9.52 -3.76
N GLN A 151 -9.81 8.70 -3.40
CA GLN A 151 -10.26 8.58 -2.02
C GLN A 151 -9.20 7.91 -1.13
N ALA A 152 -8.55 6.84 -1.60
CA ALA A 152 -7.41 6.24 -0.90
C ALA A 152 -6.30 7.27 -0.64
N LEU A 153 -5.95 8.09 -1.64
CA LEU A 153 -4.95 9.14 -1.48
C LEU A 153 -5.37 10.17 -0.42
N ARG A 154 -6.66 10.56 -0.38
CA ARG A 154 -7.20 11.46 0.66
C ARG A 154 -7.08 10.86 2.06
N ILE A 155 -7.44 9.58 2.21
CA ILE A 155 -7.33 8.84 3.47
C ILE A 155 -5.87 8.88 3.94
N PHE A 156 -4.91 8.49 3.10
CA PHE A 156 -3.50 8.45 3.48
C PHE A 156 -2.91 9.82 3.82
N ARG A 157 -3.36 10.90 3.14
CA ARG A 157 -2.93 12.29 3.38
C ARG A 157 -3.63 12.98 4.57
N SER A 158 -4.65 12.37 5.17
CA SER A 158 -5.38 12.96 6.30
C SER A 158 -4.41 13.33 7.43
N GLY A 159 -4.39 14.59 7.86
CA GLY A 159 -3.49 15.06 8.93
C GLY A 159 -3.82 14.51 10.32
N GLN A 160 -4.98 13.88 10.50
CA GLN A 160 -5.36 13.16 11.71
C GLN A 160 -5.09 11.67 11.52
N HIS A 161 -3.81 11.31 11.52
CA HIS A 161 -3.37 9.93 11.30
C HIS A 161 -3.92 8.99 12.36
N ASN A 162 -4.83 8.09 11.95
CA ASN A 162 -5.29 6.97 12.75
C ASN A 162 -5.39 5.75 11.84
N SER A 163 -4.36 4.91 11.86
CA SER A 163 -4.23 3.77 10.94
C SER A 163 -5.41 2.79 11.00
N LEU A 164 -6.08 2.64 12.16
CA LEU A 164 -7.29 1.82 12.27
C LEU A 164 -8.47 2.45 11.54
N LYS A 165 -8.69 3.76 11.70
CA LYS A 165 -9.73 4.49 10.97
C LYS A 165 -9.47 4.50 9.47
N ASP A 166 -8.21 4.68 9.08
CA ASP A 166 -7.79 4.67 7.68
C ASP A 166 -8.05 3.29 7.06
N LYS A 167 -7.70 2.19 7.76
CA LYS A 167 -8.03 0.84 7.31
C LYS A 167 -9.54 0.66 7.11
N VAL A 168 -10.36 1.11 8.07
CA VAL A 168 -11.82 1.03 7.94
C VAL A 168 -12.28 1.81 6.71
N ALA A 169 -11.79 3.03 6.50
CA ALA A 169 -12.13 3.85 5.34
C ALA A 169 -11.73 3.17 4.01
N LEU A 170 -10.56 2.52 3.97
CA LEU A 170 -10.07 1.78 2.81
C LEU A 170 -10.95 0.56 2.49
N VAL A 171 -11.35 -0.23 3.49
CA VAL A 171 -12.28 -1.37 3.32
C VAL A 171 -13.62 -0.89 2.74
N LEU A 172 -14.08 0.28 3.19
CA LEU A 172 -15.33 0.91 2.76
C LEU A 172 -15.24 1.64 1.41
N LEU A 173 -14.12 1.55 0.68
CA LEU A 173 -14.05 2.10 -0.69
C LEU A 173 -15.02 1.39 -1.65
N SER A 174 -15.23 0.09 -1.47
CA SER A 174 -16.17 -0.67 -2.30
C SER A 174 -17.61 -0.43 -1.85
N GLU A 175 -18.48 -0.03 -2.78
CA GLU A 175 -19.92 0.14 -2.51
C GLU A 175 -20.55 -1.15 -1.97
N LYS A 176 -20.14 -2.30 -2.49
CA LYS A 176 -20.62 -3.61 -2.02
C LYS A 176 -20.28 -3.85 -0.56
N GLU A 177 -19.08 -3.47 -0.13
CA GLU A 177 -18.68 -3.61 1.27
C GLU A 177 -19.35 -2.56 2.15
N ARG A 178 -19.56 -1.32 1.68
CA ARG A 178 -20.38 -0.32 2.39
C ARG A 178 -21.79 -0.82 2.68
N GLN A 179 -22.45 -1.42 1.69
CA GLN A 179 -23.80 -1.95 1.86
C GLN A 179 -23.84 -3.11 2.86
N ARG A 180 -22.85 -4.01 2.81
CA ARG A 180 -22.72 -5.10 3.81
C ARG A 180 -22.46 -4.55 5.20
N PHE A 181 -21.56 -3.58 5.31
CA PHE A 181 -21.22 -2.92 6.56
C PHE A 181 -22.45 -2.25 7.19
N LEU A 182 -23.23 -1.52 6.38
CA LEU A 182 -24.53 -0.96 6.80
C LEU A 182 -25.48 -2.01 7.35
N PHE A 183 -25.61 -3.14 6.65
CA PHE A 183 -26.51 -4.21 7.05
C PHE A 183 -26.13 -4.77 8.42
N TYR A 184 -24.86 -5.15 8.61
CA TYR A 184 -24.38 -5.70 9.89
C TYR A 184 -24.49 -4.69 11.04
N LEU A 185 -24.14 -3.42 10.80
CA LEU A 185 -24.27 -2.39 11.83
C LEU A 185 -25.73 -2.05 12.15
N SER A 186 -26.62 -2.06 11.17
CA SER A 186 -28.06 -1.83 11.40
C SER A 186 -28.65 -2.92 12.27
N ASP A 187 -28.31 -4.17 12.00
CA ASP A 187 -28.80 -5.33 12.76
C ASP A 187 -28.31 -5.29 14.21
N TYR A 188 -27.05 -4.90 14.41
CA TYR A 188 -26.47 -4.67 15.74
C TYR A 188 -27.16 -3.52 16.50
N ILE A 189 -27.33 -2.35 15.87
CA ILE A 189 -27.98 -1.17 16.48
C ILE A 189 -29.45 -1.43 16.84
N GLN A 190 -30.11 -2.29 16.09
CA GLN A 190 -31.49 -2.73 16.37
C GLN A 190 -31.56 -3.78 17.49
N GLY A 191 -30.43 -4.31 17.94
CA GLY A 191 -30.36 -5.30 19.01
C GLY A 191 -30.70 -6.72 18.56
N HIS A 192 -30.68 -7.00 17.26
CA HIS A 192 -30.91 -8.35 16.72
C HIS A 192 -29.65 -9.22 16.78
N THR A 193 -28.47 -8.59 16.76
CA THR A 193 -27.16 -9.24 16.76
C THR A 193 -26.44 -8.98 18.08
N SER A 194 -25.76 -9.99 18.65
CA SER A 194 -24.92 -9.79 19.84
C SER A 194 -23.56 -9.15 19.47
N PRO A 195 -22.86 -8.49 20.41
CA PRO A 195 -21.51 -7.98 20.18
C PRO A 195 -20.53 -9.05 19.66
N GLU A 196 -20.64 -10.28 20.16
CA GLU A 196 -19.77 -11.39 19.75
C GLU A 196 -20.05 -11.83 18.30
N GLN A 197 -21.28 -11.68 17.81
CA GLN A 197 -21.62 -11.93 16.42
C GLN A 197 -21.12 -10.81 15.51
N LEU A 198 -21.11 -9.56 15.99
CA LEU A 198 -20.48 -8.44 15.30
C LEU A 198 -18.95 -8.64 15.20
N ASP A 199 -18.32 -9.19 16.24
CA ASP A 199 -16.90 -9.51 16.26
C ASP A 199 -16.50 -10.46 15.14
N VAL A 200 -17.31 -11.46 14.82
CA VAL A 200 -17.03 -12.38 13.70
C VAL A 200 -16.86 -11.61 12.39
N TYR A 201 -17.76 -10.65 12.14
CA TYR A 201 -17.69 -9.82 10.95
C TYR A 201 -16.50 -8.84 11.01
N LEU A 202 -16.28 -8.18 12.15
CA LEU A 202 -15.20 -7.22 12.32
C LEU A 202 -13.81 -7.88 12.22
N LEU A 203 -13.63 -9.05 12.82
CA LEU A 203 -12.39 -9.83 12.73
C LEU A 203 -12.14 -10.28 11.30
N HIS A 204 -13.16 -10.80 10.62
CA HIS A 204 -13.02 -11.27 9.25
C HIS A 204 -12.71 -10.13 8.26
N LYS A 205 -13.29 -8.94 8.45
CA LYS A 205 -13.17 -7.83 7.48
C LYS A 205 -12.09 -6.82 7.82
N PHE A 206 -11.87 -6.57 9.09
CA PHE A 206 -10.98 -5.53 9.56
C PHE A 206 -9.85 -6.07 10.44
N GLY A 207 -9.85 -7.37 10.78
CA GLY A 207 -8.84 -7.99 11.64
C GLY A 207 -8.87 -7.45 13.07
N MET A 208 -10.03 -6.98 13.54
CA MET A 208 -10.18 -6.37 14.85
C MET A 208 -11.51 -6.76 15.49
N ASP A 209 -11.57 -6.78 16.81
CA ASP A 209 -12.80 -6.96 17.58
C ASP A 209 -13.51 -5.63 17.82
N HIS A 210 -14.70 -5.67 18.41
CA HIS A 210 -15.46 -4.49 18.77
C HIS A 210 -14.71 -3.62 19.79
N HIS A 211 -13.91 -4.19 20.69
CA HIS A 211 -13.12 -3.40 21.63
C HIS A 211 -12.08 -2.51 20.93
N SER A 212 -11.54 -2.97 19.82
CA SER A 212 -10.53 -2.28 19.02
C SER A 212 -11.13 -1.44 17.90
N PHE A 213 -12.43 -1.58 17.61
CA PHE A 213 -13.09 -0.90 16.51
C PHE A 213 -13.32 0.60 16.81
N PRO A 214 -12.74 1.52 16.00
CA PRO A 214 -12.61 2.93 16.37
C PRO A 214 -13.93 3.71 16.41
N TYR A 215 -15.02 3.16 15.86
CA TYR A 215 -16.32 3.81 15.84
C TYR A 215 -17.33 3.18 16.82
N MET A 216 -16.94 2.23 17.69
CA MET A 216 -17.88 1.60 18.64
C MET A 216 -18.56 2.61 19.57
N SER A 217 -17.81 3.59 20.09
CA SER A 217 -18.39 4.62 20.96
C SER A 217 -19.49 5.42 20.25
N SER A 218 -19.31 5.69 18.96
CA SER A 218 -20.27 6.40 18.12
C SER A 218 -21.47 5.51 17.78
N LEU A 219 -21.25 4.20 17.54
CA LEU A 219 -22.31 3.21 17.33
C LEU A 219 -23.18 3.06 18.58
N SER A 220 -22.57 2.96 19.76
CA SER A 220 -23.29 2.88 21.04
C SER A 220 -24.13 4.14 21.31
N ALA A 221 -23.68 5.31 20.87
CA ALA A 221 -24.42 6.55 21.03
C ALA A 221 -25.68 6.65 20.15
N ILE A 222 -25.77 5.85 19.07
CA ILE A 222 -26.91 5.80 18.15
C ILE A 222 -27.70 4.50 18.26
N MET A 223 -27.47 3.70 19.32
CA MET A 223 -28.26 2.49 19.59
C MET A 223 -29.75 2.79 19.53
N HIS A 224 -30.52 1.92 18.88
CA HIS A 224 -31.95 2.07 18.63
C HIS A 224 -32.37 3.28 17.76
N ASP A 225 -31.43 3.97 17.11
CA ASP A 225 -31.71 5.05 16.16
C ASP A 225 -30.99 4.82 14.81
N PRO A 226 -31.47 3.86 13.99
CA PRO A 226 -30.81 3.47 12.74
C PRO A 226 -30.78 4.59 11.69
N GLY A 227 -31.61 5.63 11.84
CA GLY A 227 -31.62 6.78 10.93
C GLY A 227 -30.32 7.59 10.94
N LYS A 228 -29.50 7.46 11.99
CA LYS A 228 -28.20 8.14 12.12
C LYS A 228 -27.02 7.35 11.55
N LEU A 229 -27.23 6.08 11.19
CA LEU A 229 -26.16 5.21 10.69
C LEU A 229 -25.52 5.70 9.36
N PRO A 230 -26.27 6.21 8.37
CA PRO A 230 -25.67 6.74 7.14
C PRO A 230 -24.70 7.90 7.40
N ALA A 231 -25.00 8.78 8.36
CA ALA A 231 -24.13 9.90 8.71
C ALA A 231 -22.81 9.42 9.35
N LEU A 232 -22.88 8.40 10.21
CA LEU A 232 -21.69 7.76 10.80
C LEU A 232 -20.82 7.11 9.71
N LEU A 233 -21.43 6.54 8.67
CA LEU A 233 -20.67 5.99 7.54
C LEU A 233 -20.04 7.04 6.64
N HIS A 234 -20.70 8.18 6.43
CA HIS A 234 -20.06 9.30 5.73
C HIS A 234 -18.79 9.75 6.46
N LEU A 235 -18.86 9.85 7.79
CA LEU A 235 -17.70 10.14 8.62
C LEU A 235 -16.63 9.05 8.54
N ALA A 236 -17.02 7.77 8.56
CA ALA A 236 -16.09 6.65 8.51
C ALA A 236 -15.43 6.44 7.13
N ALA A 237 -16.11 6.81 6.04
CA ALA A 237 -15.60 6.74 4.68
C ALA A 237 -14.76 7.97 4.27
N MET A 238 -14.74 9.01 5.11
CA MET A 238 -14.17 10.33 4.80
C MET A 238 -14.75 10.92 3.50
N ASP A 239 -16.04 10.65 3.23
CA ASP A 239 -16.79 11.23 2.12
C ASP A 239 -17.23 12.65 2.55
N GLU A 240 -16.36 13.65 2.38
CA GLU A 240 -16.71 15.08 2.34
C GLU A 240 -16.78 15.61 0.89
#